data_AF-A0A8B0SL70-F1
#
_entry.id   AF-A0A8B0SL70-F1
#
_cell.length_a   1.000
_cell.length_b   1.000
_cell.length_c   1.000
_cell.angle_alpha   90.00
_cell.angle_beta   90.00
_cell.angle_gamma   90.00
#
_symmetry.space_group_name_H-M   'P 1'
#
loop_
_entity.id
_entity.type
_entity.pdbx_description
1 polymer ?
#
loop_
_entity_poly.entity_id
_entity_poly.type
_entity_poly.pdbx_seq_one_letter_code
_entity_poly.pdbx_strand_id
1 'polypeptide(L)'
;MTDKPRKTLSLTRKTDKPEGTPSSVIKTVAGKRIIRREASATPSPPRNKPVKGKAPRKKPAAPKKVVTPPSTIREQELDQQLNGHFGAWRDHLPLAVGIEKAIFRYISENHVSASKRVVQQLLLHHTSTIQYLNNIMQQPMRYNLDGSPSGEIIPAEREYASQKLTSLPPANTSGL
;
A
#
# COMPACT_ATOMS: atom_id res chain seq x y z
N MET A 1 47.47 31.30 31.90
CA MET A 1 46.65 32.25 31.10
C MET A 1 46.70 31.73 29.66
N THR A 2 45.65 31.22 29.02
CA THR A 2 44.28 31.75 28.90
C THR A 2 43.35 30.63 28.43
N ASP A 3 42.42 30.22 29.27
CA ASP A 3 41.34 29.29 28.94
C ASP A 3 40.21 30.08 28.24
N LYS A 4 39.79 29.67 27.04
CA LYS A 4 38.74 30.34 26.25
C LYS A 4 37.47 29.49 26.29
N PRO A 5 36.40 29.88 27.01
CA PRO A 5 35.17 29.11 27.05
C PRO A 5 34.37 29.22 25.75
N ARG A 6 33.89 28.08 25.23
CA ARG A 6 33.06 27.98 24.02
C ARG A 6 31.60 28.32 24.32
N LYS A 7 31.00 29.14 23.46
CA LYS A 7 29.61 29.66 23.52
C LYS A 7 28.55 28.55 23.52
N THR A 8 27.62 28.62 24.48
CA THR A 8 26.41 27.79 24.57
C THR A 8 25.25 28.44 23.81
N LEU A 9 24.59 27.70 22.91
CA LEU A 9 23.40 28.14 22.18
C LEU A 9 22.13 27.88 23.02
N SER A 10 21.46 28.94 23.46
CA SER A 10 20.19 28.88 24.19
C SER A 10 19.00 29.11 23.25
N LEU A 11 18.15 28.10 23.05
CA LEU A 11 16.86 28.26 22.37
C LEU A 11 15.77 28.60 23.39
N THR A 12 15.23 29.81 23.32
CA THR A 12 14.03 30.22 24.06
C THR A 12 12.78 29.80 23.28
N ARG A 13 11.90 29.01 23.89
CA ARG A 13 10.55 28.72 23.37
C ARG A 13 9.55 29.70 24.01
N LYS A 14 8.78 30.44 23.22
CA LYS A 14 7.67 31.27 23.69
C LYS A 14 6.35 30.53 23.46
N THR A 15 5.65 30.28 24.56
CA THR A 15 4.22 29.96 24.65
C THR A 15 3.44 31.26 24.78
N ASP A 16 2.35 31.42 24.02
CA ASP A 16 1.05 31.86 24.57
C ASP A 16 -0.08 31.73 23.53
N LYS A 17 -1.26 31.36 24.02
CA LYS A 17 -2.60 31.30 23.39
C LYS A 17 -3.24 32.72 23.64
N PRO A 18 -4.33 33.24 23.01
CA PRO A 18 -5.55 32.54 22.59
C PRO A 18 -6.36 33.07 21.37
N GLU A 19 -7.38 32.27 21.03
CA GLU A 19 -8.72 32.50 20.44
C GLU A 19 -9.12 33.85 19.79
N GLY A 20 -9.74 33.77 18.59
CA GLY A 20 -10.58 34.85 18.03
C GLY A 20 -10.64 34.90 16.49
N THR A 21 -11.80 34.62 15.91
CA THR A 21 -12.15 34.49 14.47
C THR A 21 -12.26 35.85 13.71
N PRO A 22 -12.66 35.91 12.41
CA PRO A 22 -11.79 36.04 11.24
C PRO A 22 -11.96 37.37 10.48
N SER A 23 -10.98 37.76 9.65
CA SER A 23 -11.33 38.49 8.43
C SER A 23 -10.28 38.38 7.33
N SER A 24 -10.83 38.22 6.14
CA SER A 24 -10.22 38.24 4.81
C SER A 24 -9.30 39.44 4.60
N VAL A 25 -8.13 39.22 3.97
CA VAL A 25 -7.75 39.82 2.67
C VAL A 25 -6.30 39.44 2.35
N ILE A 26 -6.10 39.15 1.08
CA ILE A 26 -4.96 38.53 0.39
C ILE A 26 -3.75 39.49 0.31
N LYS A 27 -2.55 38.88 0.14
CA LYS A 27 -1.27 39.37 -0.42
C LYS A 27 -0.21 39.57 0.69
N THR A 28 1.02 39.01 0.66
CA THR A 28 1.87 38.50 -0.43
C THR A 28 3.13 37.81 0.14
N VAL A 29 3.74 36.94 -0.69
CA VAL A 29 5.21 36.69 -0.86
C VAL A 29 5.99 35.96 0.25
N ALA A 30 6.31 34.68 -0.01
CA ALA A 30 7.69 34.17 -0.09
C ALA A 30 7.71 32.65 -0.39
N GLY A 31 8.19 32.27 -1.57
CA GLY A 31 8.86 30.97 -1.74
C GLY A 31 8.13 29.80 -2.40
N LYS A 32 6.98 29.97 -3.07
CA LYS A 32 6.36 28.90 -3.88
C LYS A 32 5.92 29.42 -5.25
N ARG A 33 6.64 29.04 -6.31
CA ARG A 33 6.24 29.28 -7.70
C ARG A 33 4.98 28.44 -7.99
N ILE A 34 3.82 29.07 -8.01
CA ILE A 34 2.59 28.46 -8.53
C ILE A 34 2.60 28.73 -10.04
N ILE A 35 2.93 27.71 -10.84
CA ILE A 35 2.72 27.75 -12.29
C ILE A 35 1.22 27.54 -12.51
N ARG A 36 0.48 28.64 -12.51
CA ARG A 36 -0.89 28.68 -13.01
C ARG A 36 -0.77 28.73 -14.54
N ARG A 37 -1.09 27.61 -15.20
CA ARG A 37 -1.24 27.57 -16.65
C ARG A 37 -2.57 28.24 -16.98
N GLU A 38 -2.55 29.56 -17.06
CA GLU A 38 -3.64 30.34 -17.61
C GLU A 38 -3.90 29.83 -19.04
N ALA A 39 -5.08 29.27 -19.28
CA ALA A 39 -5.56 29.04 -20.64
C ALA A 39 -5.86 30.41 -21.25
N SER A 40 -4.94 30.92 -22.07
CA SER A 40 -5.18 32.10 -22.88
C SER A 40 -6.21 31.77 -23.96
N ALA A 41 -7.44 32.21 -23.73
CA ALA A 41 -8.47 32.30 -24.74
C ALA A 41 -8.12 33.42 -25.73
N THR A 42 -7.97 33.07 -27.00
CA THR A 42 -8.06 34.01 -28.14
C THR A 42 -9.23 33.56 -29.02
N PRO A 43 -10.20 34.45 -29.34
CA PRO A 43 -11.38 34.11 -30.12
C PRO A 43 -11.18 34.39 -31.62
N SER A 44 -11.55 33.45 -32.50
CA SER A 44 -11.85 33.68 -33.93
C SER A 44 -12.67 32.47 -34.50
N PRO A 45 -13.32 32.56 -35.69
CA PRO A 45 -14.78 32.50 -35.91
C PRO A 45 -15.30 31.13 -36.39
N PRO A 46 -16.63 30.91 -36.51
CA PRO A 46 -17.19 29.60 -36.83
C PRO A 46 -17.07 29.29 -38.33
N ARG A 47 -16.60 28.08 -38.67
CA ARG A 47 -16.71 27.58 -40.04
C ARG A 47 -17.10 26.10 -40.08
N ASN A 48 -18.12 25.86 -40.89
CA ASN A 48 -18.84 24.60 -41.11
C ASN A 48 -17.97 23.38 -41.45
N LYS A 49 -18.50 22.21 -41.07
CA LYS A 49 -18.05 20.83 -41.38
C LYS A 49 -17.78 20.60 -42.88
N PRO A 50 -16.98 19.57 -43.22
CA PRO A 50 -17.66 18.36 -43.72
C PRO A 50 -17.11 17.04 -43.13
N VAL A 51 -17.95 16.03 -43.31
CA VAL A 51 -17.85 14.63 -42.89
C VAL A 51 -16.76 13.89 -43.69
N LYS A 52 -16.20 12.84 -43.06
CA LYS A 52 -15.69 11.58 -43.66
C LYS A 52 -14.17 11.38 -43.66
N GLY A 53 -13.75 10.44 -42.81
CA GLY A 53 -12.44 9.79 -42.85
C GLY A 53 -12.35 8.77 -41.73
N LYS A 54 -12.85 7.54 -41.95
CA LYS A 54 -12.62 6.40 -41.04
C LYS A 54 -11.11 6.19 -40.96
N ALA A 55 -10.50 6.54 -39.83
CA ALA A 55 -9.12 6.15 -39.55
C ALA A 55 -9.01 4.61 -39.62
N PRO A 56 -8.00 4.05 -40.29
CA PRO A 56 -7.84 2.61 -40.38
C PRO A 56 -7.59 2.05 -38.98
N ARG A 57 -8.35 1.00 -38.64
CA ARG A 57 -8.23 0.22 -37.41
C ARG A 57 -6.77 -0.21 -37.24
N LYS A 58 -6.13 0.21 -36.14
CA LYS A 58 -4.83 -0.31 -35.72
C LYS A 58 -4.95 -1.83 -35.58
N LYS A 59 -4.11 -2.57 -36.31
CA LYS A 59 -3.97 -4.03 -36.19
C LYS A 59 -3.65 -4.39 -34.72
N PRO A 60 -4.15 -5.51 -34.18
CA PRO A 60 -3.85 -5.90 -32.80
C PRO A 60 -2.35 -6.11 -32.64
N ALA A 61 -1.78 -5.42 -31.65
CA ALA A 61 -0.37 -5.56 -31.32
C ALA A 61 -0.10 -6.99 -30.85
N ALA A 62 0.96 -7.61 -31.38
CA ALA A 62 1.47 -8.90 -30.94
C ALA A 62 1.69 -8.92 -29.42
N PRO A 63 1.50 -10.07 -28.74
CA PRO A 63 1.58 -10.16 -27.29
C PRO A 63 2.98 -9.79 -26.82
N LYS A 64 3.09 -8.66 -26.12
CA LYS A 64 4.33 -8.30 -25.43
C LYS A 64 4.56 -9.35 -24.35
N LYS A 65 5.72 -10.01 -24.36
CA LYS A 65 6.15 -10.93 -23.30
C LYS A 65 5.96 -10.21 -21.96
N VAL A 66 5.10 -10.74 -21.10
CA VAL A 66 4.83 -10.17 -19.78
C VAL A 66 6.09 -10.40 -18.95
N VAL A 67 6.96 -9.38 -18.87
CA VAL A 67 8.11 -9.39 -17.97
C VAL A 67 7.56 -9.24 -16.57
N THR A 68 7.54 -10.32 -15.79
CA THR A 68 7.21 -10.26 -14.37
C THR A 68 8.24 -9.36 -13.68
N PRO A 69 7.81 -8.39 -12.86
CA PRO A 69 8.75 -7.52 -12.19
C PRO A 69 9.56 -8.34 -11.17
N PRO A 70 10.85 -8.03 -10.98
CA PRO A 70 11.73 -8.80 -10.08
C PRO A 70 11.23 -8.81 -8.64
N SER A 71 10.42 -7.82 -8.23
CA SER A 71 9.77 -7.81 -6.92
C SER A 71 8.78 -8.96 -6.73
N THR A 72 8.04 -9.32 -7.77
CA THR A 72 7.05 -10.42 -7.71
C THR A 72 7.75 -11.78 -7.66
N ILE A 73 8.92 -11.91 -8.32
CA ILE A 73 9.74 -13.13 -8.23
C ILE A 73 10.20 -13.32 -6.78
N ARG A 74 10.75 -12.27 -6.15
CA ARG A 74 11.18 -12.31 -4.74
C ARG A 74 10.03 -12.55 -3.76
N GLU A 75 8.84 -12.04 -4.08
CA GLU A 75 7.61 -12.28 -3.30
C GLU A 75 7.27 -13.77 -3.27
N GLN A 76 7.30 -14.43 -4.43
CA GLN A 76 7.02 -15.86 -4.55
C GLN A 76 8.10 -16.73 -3.89
N GLU A 77 9.37 -16.33 -3.97
CA GLU A 77 10.46 -17.02 -3.26
C GLU A 77 10.27 -16.93 -1.74
N LEU A 78 9.94 -15.73 -1.22
CA LEU A 78 9.68 -15.53 0.20
C LEU A 78 8.45 -16.33 0.66
N ASP A 79 7.38 -16.35 -0.13
CA ASP A 79 6.18 -17.12 0.18
C ASP A 79 6.46 -18.62 0.29
N GLN A 80 7.22 -19.18 -0.66
CA GLN A 80 7.61 -20.59 -0.63
C GLN A 80 8.43 -20.95 0.62
N GLN A 81 9.35 -20.08 1.03
CA GLN A 81 10.10 -20.28 2.26
C GLN A 81 9.18 -20.23 3.49
N LEU A 82 8.30 -19.22 3.59
CA LEU A 82 7.37 -19.14 4.73
C LEU A 82 6.43 -20.35 4.79
N ASN A 83 5.93 -20.82 3.65
CA ASN A 83 5.10 -22.02 3.55
C ASN A 83 5.81 -23.29 4.03
N GLY A 84 7.13 -23.40 3.82
CA GLY A 84 7.91 -24.55 4.27
C GLY A 84 8.22 -24.57 5.76
N HIS A 85 8.38 -23.39 6.37
CA HIS A 85 8.81 -23.26 7.76
C HIS A 85 7.66 -23.02 8.75
N PHE A 86 6.55 -22.40 8.31
CA PHE A 86 5.47 -21.97 9.21
C PHE A 86 4.13 -22.59 8.81
N GLY A 87 3.62 -23.49 9.67
CA GLY A 87 2.30 -24.10 9.49
C GLY A 87 1.17 -23.07 9.49
N ALA A 88 1.24 -22.06 10.36
CA ALA A 88 0.23 -21.00 10.43
C ALA A 88 0.11 -20.18 9.14
N TRP A 89 1.23 -20.02 8.41
CA TRP A 89 1.24 -19.36 7.11
C TRP A 89 0.66 -20.29 6.03
N ARG A 90 1.11 -21.55 5.98
CA ARG A 90 0.64 -22.54 5.00
C ARG A 90 -0.87 -22.76 5.05
N ASP A 91 -1.45 -22.80 6.25
CA ASP A 91 -2.89 -23.01 6.45
C ASP A 91 -3.71 -21.71 6.32
N HIS A 92 -3.10 -20.58 5.96
CA HIS A 92 -3.74 -19.26 5.89
C HIS A 92 -4.47 -18.88 7.19
N LEU A 93 -3.88 -19.19 8.35
CA LEU A 93 -4.51 -18.88 9.64
C LEU A 93 -4.59 -17.36 9.86
N PRO A 94 -5.56 -16.87 10.66
CA PRO A 94 -5.66 -15.44 10.95
C PRO A 94 -4.40 -14.94 11.64
N LEU A 95 -3.68 -14.02 11.01
CA LEU A 95 -2.36 -13.61 11.47
C LEU A 95 -2.47 -12.58 12.61
N ALA A 96 -1.49 -12.64 13.52
CA ALA A 96 -1.32 -11.65 14.57
C ALA A 96 -1.09 -10.24 13.99
N VAL A 97 -1.56 -9.23 14.71
CA VAL A 97 -1.30 -7.84 14.34
C VAL A 97 0.20 -7.56 14.46
N GLY A 98 0.82 -7.04 13.39
CA GLY A 98 2.25 -6.74 13.38
C GLY A 98 3.16 -7.92 13.06
N ILE A 99 2.62 -8.99 12.48
CA ILE A 99 3.38 -10.17 12.02
C ILE A 99 4.55 -9.83 11.08
N GLU A 100 4.48 -8.68 10.40
CA GLU A 100 5.54 -8.14 9.53
C GLU A 100 6.90 -8.12 10.25
N LYS A 101 6.93 -7.81 11.55
CA LYS A 101 8.17 -7.80 12.34
C LYS A 101 8.77 -9.20 12.51
N ALA A 102 7.93 -10.21 12.71
CA ALA A 102 8.36 -11.59 12.82
C ALA A 102 8.92 -12.09 11.48
N ILE A 103 8.27 -11.72 10.37
CA ILE A 103 8.76 -12.02 9.01
C ILE A 103 10.12 -11.35 8.77
N PHE A 104 10.31 -10.08 9.15
CA PHE A 104 11.62 -9.43 9.02
C PHE A 104 12.71 -10.07 9.87
N ARG A 105 12.36 -10.53 11.07
CA ARG A 105 13.29 -11.26 11.93
C ARG A 105 13.75 -12.54 11.24
N TYR A 106 12.80 -13.32 10.71
CA TYR A 106 13.10 -14.51 9.92
C TYR A 106 13.95 -14.22 8.66
N ILE A 107 13.64 -13.14 7.94
CA ILE A 107 14.42 -12.70 6.76
C ILE A 107 15.86 -12.38 7.15
N SER A 108 16.07 -11.72 8.30
CA SER A 108 17.41 -11.37 8.78
C SER A 108 18.21 -12.59 9.24
N GLU A 109 17.55 -13.56 9.88
CA GLU A 109 18.16 -14.80 10.36
C GLU A 109 18.57 -15.72 9.19
N ASN A 110 17.77 -15.78 8.13
CA ASN A 110 18.01 -16.63 6.96
C ASN A 110 18.76 -15.92 5.82
N HIS A 111 19.23 -14.69 6.04
CA HIS A 111 19.92 -13.86 5.03
C HIS A 111 19.18 -13.72 3.69
N VAL A 112 17.85 -13.63 3.74
CA VAL A 112 17.01 -13.53 2.54
C VAL A 112 17.02 -12.09 2.02
N SER A 113 17.24 -11.88 0.72
CA SER A 113 17.25 -10.54 0.12
C SER A 113 15.83 -10.02 -0.20
N ALA A 114 14.97 -9.91 0.81
CA ALA A 114 13.62 -9.35 0.68
C ALA A 114 13.55 -7.88 1.15
N SER A 115 12.91 -7.01 0.36
CA SER A 115 12.69 -5.62 0.75
C SER A 115 11.37 -5.46 1.49
N LYS A 116 11.22 -4.37 2.26
CA LYS A 116 9.96 -4.06 2.95
C LYS A 116 8.75 -4.05 2.01
N ARG A 117 8.95 -3.56 0.78
CA ARG A 117 7.87 -3.50 -0.19
C ARG A 117 7.40 -4.88 -0.61
N VAL A 118 8.32 -5.83 -0.75
CA VAL A 118 8.01 -7.24 -1.07
C VAL A 118 7.20 -7.87 0.05
N VAL A 119 7.60 -7.70 1.31
CA VAL A 119 6.85 -8.24 2.47
C VAL A 119 5.44 -7.66 2.54
N GLN A 120 5.28 -6.36 2.28
CA GLN A 120 3.96 -5.72 2.28
C GLN A 120 3.06 -6.22 1.14
N GLN A 121 3.61 -6.44 -0.05
CA GLN A 121 2.85 -7.03 -1.16
C GLN A 121 2.46 -8.48 -0.85
N LEU A 122 3.38 -9.26 -0.31
CA LEU A 122 3.13 -10.64 0.11
C LEU A 122 1.99 -10.72 1.11
N LEU A 123 2.02 -9.88 2.16
CA LEU A 123 0.96 -9.82 3.17
C LEU A 123 -0.37 -9.40 2.57
N LEU A 124 -0.37 -8.42 1.66
CA LEU A 124 -1.58 -7.98 0.96
C LEU A 124 -2.18 -9.13 0.15
N HIS A 125 -1.35 -9.87 -0.60
CA HIS A 125 -1.79 -11.01 -1.38
C HIS A 125 -2.37 -12.10 -0.45
N HIS A 126 -1.61 -12.49 0.57
CA HIS A 126 -1.97 -13.54 1.52
C HIS A 126 -3.30 -13.26 2.24
N THR A 127 -3.49 -12.01 2.70
CA THR A 127 -4.73 -11.61 3.40
C THR A 127 -5.93 -11.40 2.48
N SER A 128 -5.70 -11.30 1.17
CA SER A 128 -6.77 -11.16 0.16
C SER A 128 -7.30 -12.50 -0.35
N THR A 129 -6.65 -13.61 -0.02
CA THR A 129 -7.03 -14.95 -0.46
C THR A 129 -8.34 -15.40 0.20
N ILE A 130 -9.18 -16.13 -0.56
CA ILE A 130 -10.46 -16.68 -0.09
C ILE A 130 -10.26 -17.57 1.16
N GLN A 131 -9.23 -18.41 1.17
CA GLN A 131 -8.92 -19.30 2.30
C GLN A 131 -8.68 -18.52 3.59
N TYR A 132 -7.92 -17.42 3.52
CA TYR A 132 -7.66 -16.56 4.66
C TYR A 132 -8.94 -15.92 5.20
N LEU A 133 -9.80 -15.42 4.32
CA LEU A 133 -11.08 -14.81 4.72
C LEU A 133 -12.02 -15.85 5.36
N ASN A 134 -12.07 -17.07 4.85
CA ASN A 134 -12.82 -18.17 5.47
C ASN A 134 -12.27 -18.53 6.86
N ASN A 135 -10.94 -18.56 7.01
CA ASN A 135 -10.32 -18.86 8.31
C ASN A 135 -10.58 -17.79 9.36
N ILE A 136 -10.67 -16.51 8.98
CA ILE A 136 -11.11 -15.44 9.88
C ILE A 136 -12.52 -15.70 10.44
N MET A 137 -13.42 -16.26 9.62
CA MET A 137 -14.79 -16.57 10.05
C MET A 137 -14.86 -17.78 10.96
N GLN A 138 -14.03 -18.80 10.71
CA GLN A 138 -14.05 -20.06 11.46
C GLN A 138 -13.28 -19.99 12.78
N GLN A 139 -12.16 -19.28 12.80
CA GLN A 139 -11.27 -19.26 13.96
C GLN A 139 -11.70 -18.20 14.98
N PRO A 140 -11.55 -18.47 16.29
CA PRO A 140 -11.77 -17.48 17.35
C PRO A 140 -10.54 -16.59 17.60
N MET A 141 -9.33 -17.11 17.37
CA MET A 141 -8.08 -16.47 17.75
C MET A 141 -7.21 -16.18 16.53
N ARG A 142 -6.31 -15.21 16.70
CA ARG A 142 -5.21 -14.94 15.78
C ARG A 142 -3.99 -15.73 16.20
N TYR A 143 -3.09 -15.99 15.26
CA TYR A 143 -1.90 -16.79 15.47
C TYR A 143 -0.65 -16.05 15.01
N ASN A 144 0.44 -16.23 15.76
CA ASN A 144 1.79 -15.86 15.31
C ASN A 144 2.33 -16.90 14.32
N LEU A 145 3.49 -16.61 13.70
CA LEU A 145 4.17 -17.55 12.79
C LEU A 145 4.49 -18.88 13.48
N ASP A 146 4.79 -18.84 14.78
CA ASP A 146 5.09 -20.01 15.61
C ASP A 146 3.83 -20.81 16.02
N GLY A 147 2.64 -20.37 15.60
CA GLY A 147 1.36 -21.01 15.95
C GLY A 147 0.83 -20.64 17.35
N SER A 148 1.53 -19.79 18.10
CA SER A 148 1.02 -19.30 19.39
C SER A 148 -0.19 -18.37 19.18
N PRO A 149 -1.25 -18.47 19.99
CA PRO A 149 -2.37 -17.55 19.91
C PRO A 149 -1.95 -16.12 20.30
N SER A 150 -2.43 -15.13 19.56
CA SER A 150 -2.04 -13.72 19.69
C SER A 150 -3.22 -12.79 19.48
N GLY A 151 -4.19 -12.90 20.39
CA GLY A 151 -5.39 -12.08 20.42
C GLY A 151 -6.61 -12.75 19.79
N GLU A 152 -7.77 -12.17 20.04
CA GLU A 152 -9.07 -12.64 19.56
C GLU A 152 -9.50 -11.91 18.28
N ILE A 153 -10.34 -12.55 17.48
CA ILE A 153 -10.99 -11.95 16.32
C ILE A 153 -12.30 -11.30 16.76
N ILE A 154 -12.42 -10.00 16.51
CA ILE A 154 -13.60 -9.21 16.86
C ILE A 154 -14.73 -9.55 15.87
N PRO A 155 -16.02 -9.62 16.29
CA PRO A 155 -17.13 -9.91 15.37
C PRO A 155 -17.18 -8.98 14.15
N ALA A 156 -16.84 -7.71 14.30
CA ALA A 156 -16.78 -6.75 13.19
C ALA A 156 -15.79 -7.17 12.08
N GLU A 157 -14.70 -7.86 12.43
CA GLU A 157 -13.71 -8.35 11.46
C GLU A 157 -14.24 -9.55 10.67
N ARG A 158 -15.08 -10.38 11.30
CA ARG A 158 -15.78 -11.48 10.63
C ARG A 158 -16.82 -10.97 9.64
N GLU A 159 -17.55 -9.93 10.03
CA GLU A 159 -18.50 -9.25 9.12
C GLU A 159 -17.77 -8.60 7.94
N TYR A 160 -16.60 -7.99 8.17
CA TYR A 160 -15.78 -7.48 7.08
C TYR A 160 -15.31 -8.60 6.13
N ALA A 161 -14.86 -9.72 6.67
CA ALA A 161 -14.42 -10.87 5.88
C ALA A 161 -15.56 -11.45 5.03
N SER A 162 -16.78 -11.54 5.59
CA SER A 162 -17.95 -12.03 4.85
C SER A 162 -18.34 -11.10 3.70
N GLN A 163 -18.36 -9.78 3.93
CA GLN A 163 -18.58 -8.80 2.87
C GLN A 163 -17.52 -8.89 1.78
N LYS A 164 -16.26 -9.09 2.18
CA LYS A 164 -15.14 -9.20 1.23
C LYS A 164 -15.27 -10.45 0.37
N LEU A 165 -15.65 -11.60 0.94
CA LEU A 165 -15.91 -12.84 0.22
C LEU A 165 -17.06 -12.67 -0.78
N THR A 166 -18.15 -12.00 -0.41
CA THR A 166 -19.26 -11.73 -1.35
C THR A 166 -18.84 -10.79 -2.48
N SER A 167 -17.96 -9.81 -2.21
CA SER A 167 -17.47 -8.88 -3.22
C SER A 167 -16.45 -9.50 -4.17
N LEU A 168 -15.75 -10.55 -3.74
CA LEU A 168 -14.78 -11.24 -4.57
C LEU A 168 -15.56 -12.00 -5.65
N PRO A 169 -15.24 -11.83 -6.94
CA PRO A 169 -15.87 -12.66 -7.95
C PRO A 169 -15.60 -14.13 -7.60
N PRO A 170 -16.60 -15.03 -7.70
CA PRO A 170 -16.33 -16.45 -7.56
C PRO A 170 -15.25 -16.78 -8.58
N ALA A 171 -14.12 -17.30 -8.10
CA ALA A 171 -13.02 -17.71 -8.97
C ALA A 171 -13.62 -18.66 -10.00
N ASN A 172 -13.73 -18.20 -11.25
CA ASN A 172 -14.13 -19.05 -12.36
C ASN A 172 -13.12 -20.19 -12.37
N THR A 173 -13.54 -21.38 -11.96
CA THR A 173 -12.79 -22.63 -11.99
C THR A 173 -12.52 -22.98 -13.45
N SER A 174 -11.60 -22.25 -14.08
CA SER A 174 -11.12 -22.44 -15.43
C SER A 174 -9.80 -23.20 -15.35
N GLY A 175 -9.86 -24.50 -15.58
CA GLY A 175 -8.68 -25.37 -15.66
C GLY A 175 -9.05 -26.82 -15.42
N LEU A 176 -9.58 -27.45 -16.46
CA LEU A 176 -9.47 -28.90 -16.70
C LEU A 176 -8.00 -29.35 -16.57
#